data_AF-A0A370EU16-F1
#
_entry.id   AF-A0A370EU16-F1
#
_cell.length_a   1.000
_cell.length_b   1.000
_cell.length_c   1.000
_cell.angle_alpha   90.00
_cell.angle_beta   90.00
_cell.angle_gamma   90.00
#
_symmetry.space_group_name_H-M   'P 1'
#
loop_
_entity.id
_entity.type
_entity.pdbx_description
1 polymer ?
#
loop_
_entity_poly.entity_id
_entity_poly.type
_entity_poly.pdbx_seq_one_letter_code
_entity_poly.pdbx_strand_id
1 'polypeptide(L)'
;MSTEQQIDTNVHSNVQSVSTAEQIIAEALGDKIMHTNGSGDRNRAYAAHVVAALTNAGHVIVELPEGIPDDDWQVWFDEFDVRVDCTGTSLPYDVWVGGRSRAAAGLEHLAAEYLAAARVAEGGKR
;
A
#
# COMPACT_ATOMS: atom_id res chain seq x y z
N MET A 1 -8.36 26.05 48.44
CA MET A 1 -7.73 26.44 47.16
C MET A 1 -6.36 25.77 47.09
N SER A 2 -6.25 24.66 46.37
CA SER A 2 -5.32 24.53 45.25
C SER A 2 -5.52 23.14 44.64
N THR A 3 -6.02 23.14 43.41
CA THR A 3 -6.27 22.01 42.53
C THR A 3 -4.97 21.70 41.80
N GLU A 4 -4.30 20.60 42.13
CA GLU A 4 -3.28 20.02 41.26
C GLU A 4 -3.93 18.89 40.45
N GLN A 5 -4.30 19.27 39.25
CA GLN A 5 -4.91 18.45 38.23
C GLN A 5 -3.80 17.56 37.63
N GLN A 6 -3.82 16.29 38.01
CA GLN A 6 -2.98 15.25 37.43
C GLN A 6 -3.44 15.04 35.98
N ILE A 7 -2.69 15.56 35.03
CA ILE A 7 -2.97 15.40 33.60
C ILE A 7 -2.55 13.96 33.24
N ASP A 8 -3.53 13.06 33.26
CA ASP A 8 -3.44 11.74 32.65
C ASP A 8 -3.04 11.93 31.18
N THR A 9 -1.79 11.65 30.89
CA THR A 9 -1.25 11.67 29.53
C THR A 9 -1.72 10.40 28.84
N ASN A 10 -3.00 10.35 28.52
CA ASN A 10 -3.61 9.30 27.70
C ASN A 10 -3.31 9.61 26.23
N VAL A 11 -2.03 9.62 25.88
CA VAL A 11 -1.58 9.53 24.49
C VAL A 11 -1.64 8.05 24.13
N HIS A 12 -2.86 7.52 24.00
CA HIS A 12 -3.08 6.39 23.12
C HIS A 12 -2.81 6.91 21.72
N SER A 13 -1.54 6.81 21.33
CA SER A 13 -1.09 6.99 19.96
C SER A 13 -1.89 6.01 19.12
N ASN A 14 -3.01 6.46 18.56
CA ASN A 14 -3.71 5.78 17.49
C ASN A 14 -2.91 5.98 16.20
N VAL A 15 -1.62 5.62 16.27
CA VAL A 15 -0.84 5.30 15.08
C VAL A 15 -1.54 4.05 14.58
N GLN A 16 -2.35 4.20 13.53
CA GLN A 16 -2.67 3.06 12.70
C GLN A 16 -1.31 2.53 12.23
N SER A 17 -0.82 1.52 12.93
CA SER A 17 0.40 0.83 12.53
C SER A 17 0.10 0.30 11.14
N VAL A 18 0.83 0.78 10.14
CA VAL A 18 0.80 0.19 8.80
C VAL A 18 1.07 -1.30 8.98
N SER A 19 0.04 -2.12 8.79
CA SER A 19 0.12 -3.56 8.98
C SER A 19 1.08 -4.13 7.94
N THR A 20 2.04 -4.96 8.37
CA THR A 20 2.95 -5.60 7.41
C THR A 20 2.19 -6.57 6.50
N ALA A 21 2.78 -6.94 5.35
CA ALA A 21 2.18 -7.92 4.46
C ALA A 21 1.85 -9.25 5.17
N GLU A 22 2.69 -9.70 6.10
CA GLU A 22 2.43 -10.88 6.93
C GLU A 22 1.20 -10.69 7.82
N GLN A 23 1.02 -9.51 8.41
CA GLN A 23 -0.12 -9.23 9.26
C GLN A 23 -1.43 -9.24 8.46
N ILE A 24 -1.45 -8.58 7.30
CA ILE A 24 -2.61 -8.55 6.40
C ILE A 24 -3.00 -9.97 5.96
N ILE A 25 -2.01 -10.78 5.55
CA ILE A 25 -2.25 -12.17 5.14
C ILE A 25 -2.71 -13.02 6.33
N ALA A 26 -2.13 -12.83 7.52
CA ALA A 26 -2.52 -13.57 8.72
C ALA A 26 -3.95 -13.26 9.16
N GLU A 27 -4.39 -12.00 9.08
CA GLU A 27 -5.75 -11.55 9.35
C GLU A 27 -6.73 -12.15 8.33
N ALA A 28 -6.43 -12.06 7.03
CA ALA A 28 -7.25 -12.66 5.97
C ALA A 28 -7.37 -14.20 6.10
N LEU A 29 -6.29 -14.87 6.53
CA LEU A 29 -6.32 -16.29 6.86
C LEU A 29 -7.18 -16.55 8.10
N GLY A 30 -7.11 -15.71 9.12
CA GLY A 30 -7.97 -15.77 10.31
C GLY A 30 -9.45 -15.70 9.98
N ASP A 31 -9.85 -14.71 9.19
CA ASP A 31 -11.25 -14.50 8.77
C ASP A 31 -11.78 -15.66 7.91
N LYS A 32 -10.95 -16.20 7.00
CA LYS A 32 -11.31 -17.35 6.16
C LYS A 32 -11.36 -18.67 6.93
N ILE A 33 -10.63 -18.76 8.06
CA ILE A 33 -10.53 -19.94 8.94
C ILE A 33 -11.48 -19.83 10.15
N MET A 34 -12.45 -18.90 10.13
CA MET A 34 -13.56 -18.80 11.10
C MET A 34 -14.45 -20.06 11.23
N HIS A 35 -14.14 -21.15 10.51
CA HIS A 35 -14.80 -22.45 10.63
C HIS A 35 -13.91 -23.60 11.11
N THR A 36 -12.61 -23.39 11.38
CA THR A 36 -11.75 -24.46 11.92
C THR A 36 -10.68 -23.92 12.86
N ASN A 37 -10.92 -23.95 14.18
CA ASN A 37 -10.00 -24.09 15.33
C ASN A 37 -8.47 -23.82 15.21
N GLY A 38 -8.02 -22.94 14.33
CA GLY A 38 -6.62 -22.63 14.09
C GLY A 38 -6.17 -21.47 14.97
N SER A 39 -5.32 -21.76 15.97
CA SER A 39 -4.68 -20.73 16.80
C SER A 39 -4.04 -19.65 15.92
N GLY A 40 -4.20 -18.37 16.28
CA GLY A 40 -3.62 -17.22 15.56
C GLY A 40 -2.10 -17.32 15.31
N ASP A 41 -1.37 -18.08 16.13
CA ASP A 41 0.05 -18.38 15.90
C ASP A 41 0.30 -19.16 14.60
N ARG A 42 -0.60 -20.11 14.27
CA ARG A 42 -0.50 -20.88 13.03
C ARG A 42 -0.75 -19.99 11.83
N ASN A 43 -1.72 -19.09 11.90
CA ASN A 43 -2.04 -18.18 10.80
C ASN A 43 -0.89 -17.21 10.52
N ARG A 44 -0.22 -16.70 11.56
CA ARG A 44 1.01 -15.91 11.41
C ARG A 44 2.14 -16.70 10.75
N ALA A 45 2.37 -17.93 11.18
CA ALA A 45 3.40 -18.79 10.57
C ALA A 45 3.10 -19.09 9.09
N TYR A 46 1.84 -19.33 8.74
CA TYR A 46 1.42 -19.50 7.34
C TYR A 46 1.62 -18.21 6.53
N ALA A 47 1.26 -17.05 7.08
CA ALA A 47 1.44 -15.77 6.40
C ALA A 47 2.92 -15.49 6.09
N ALA A 48 3.81 -15.71 7.07
CA ALA A 48 5.25 -15.60 6.86
C ALA A 48 5.75 -16.56 5.76
N HIS A 49 5.23 -17.79 5.73
CA HIS A 49 5.56 -18.75 4.68
C HIS A 49 5.11 -18.27 3.28
N VAL A 50 3.92 -17.69 3.16
CA VAL A 50 3.42 -17.13 1.90
C VAL A 50 4.29 -15.96 1.43
N VAL A 51 4.62 -15.02 2.31
CA VAL A 51 5.49 -13.87 1.96
C VAL A 51 6.87 -14.36 1.50
N ALA A 52 7.44 -15.34 2.19
CA ALA A 52 8.71 -15.94 1.78
C ALA A 52 8.61 -16.64 0.41
N ALA A 53 7.54 -17.38 0.15
CA ALA A 53 7.31 -18.04 -1.14
C ALA A 53 7.18 -17.03 -2.29
N LEU A 54 6.42 -15.94 -2.08
CA LEU A 54 6.27 -14.86 -3.06
C LEU A 54 7.60 -14.16 -3.35
N THR A 55 8.36 -13.86 -2.29
CA THR A 55 9.69 -13.24 -2.40
C THR A 55 10.65 -14.14 -3.17
N ASN A 56 10.67 -15.44 -2.87
CA ASN A 56 11.51 -16.43 -3.55
C ASN A 56 11.12 -16.61 -5.03
N ALA A 57 9.84 -16.40 -5.37
CA ALA A 57 9.35 -16.41 -6.75
C ALA A 57 9.62 -15.08 -7.50
N GLY A 58 10.28 -14.10 -6.86
CA GLY A 58 10.60 -12.81 -7.46
C GLY A 58 9.47 -11.80 -7.42
N HIS A 59 8.41 -12.05 -6.65
CA HIS A 59 7.34 -11.08 -6.44
C HIS A 59 7.70 -10.08 -5.34
N VAL A 60 7.11 -8.90 -5.43
CA VAL A 60 7.23 -7.82 -4.46
C VAL A 60 5.84 -7.32 -4.10
N ILE A 61 5.65 -7.03 -2.80
CA ILE A 61 4.47 -6.35 -2.29
C ILE A 61 4.89 -4.90 -2.04
N VAL A 62 4.15 -3.96 -2.63
CA VAL A 62 4.36 -2.53 -2.48
C VAL A 62 3.06 -1.93 -1.98
N GLU A 63 3.15 -1.07 -0.97
CA GLU A 63 2.03 -0.26 -0.52
C GLU A 63 1.74 0.83 -1.57
N LEU A 64 0.49 0.96 -1.97
CA LEU A 64 0.10 1.97 -2.94
C LEU A 64 -0.10 3.31 -2.22
N PRO A 65 0.45 4.42 -2.75
CA PRO A 65 0.18 5.74 -2.18
C PRO A 65 -1.30 6.10 -2.33
N GLU A 66 -1.83 6.82 -1.35
CA GLU A 66 -3.14 7.43 -1.44
C GLU A 66 -3.07 8.67 -2.35
N GLY A 67 -4.03 8.79 -3.26
CA GLY A 67 -4.13 9.94 -4.15
C GLY A 67 -4.79 11.13 -3.46
N ILE A 68 -4.33 12.34 -3.78
CA ILE A 68 -4.90 13.59 -3.26
C ILE A 68 -5.93 14.09 -4.29
N PRO A 69 -7.23 14.09 -3.97
CA PRO A 69 -8.23 14.67 -4.84
C PRO A 69 -8.12 16.21 -4.90
N ASP A 70 -8.40 16.78 -6.06
CA ASP A 70 -8.50 18.22 -6.30
C ASP A 70 -9.96 18.62 -6.65
N ASP A 71 -10.25 19.93 -6.61
CA ASP A 71 -11.59 20.51 -6.78
C ASP A 71 -12.16 20.35 -8.21
N ASP A 72 -11.33 19.95 -9.17
CA ASP A 72 -11.70 19.78 -10.57
C ASP A 72 -11.79 18.30 -11.00
N TRP A 73 -12.07 17.40 -10.05
CA TRP A 73 -12.20 15.96 -10.29
C TRP A 73 -10.91 15.31 -10.78
N GLN A 74 -9.76 15.83 -10.36
CA GLN A 74 -8.46 15.21 -10.59
C GLN A 74 -7.97 14.52 -9.31
N VAL A 75 -7.13 13.49 -9.48
CA VAL A 75 -6.44 12.84 -8.36
C VAL A 75 -4.94 12.86 -8.63
N TRP A 76 -4.17 13.40 -7.70
CA TRP A 76 -2.74 13.59 -7.83
C TRP A 76 -1.95 12.63 -6.95
N PHE A 77 -0.80 12.20 -7.44
CA PHE A 77 0.19 11.34 -6.77
C PHE A 77 1.60 11.90 -7.03
N ASP A 78 2.60 11.37 -6.30
CA ASP A 78 4.03 11.66 -6.52
C ASP A 78 4.34 13.16 -6.56
N GLU A 79 4.04 13.87 -5.47
CA GLU A 79 4.27 15.33 -5.36
C GLU A 79 3.70 16.16 -6.53
N PHE A 80 2.55 15.74 -7.06
CA PHE A 80 1.86 16.36 -8.20
C PHE A 80 2.50 16.11 -9.58
N ASP A 81 3.35 15.09 -9.73
CA ASP A 81 3.90 14.69 -11.05
C ASP A 81 3.05 13.65 -11.79
N VAL A 82 2.18 12.93 -11.05
CA VAL A 82 1.25 11.96 -11.60
C VAL A 82 -0.19 12.41 -11.33
N ARG A 83 -1.01 12.43 -12.37
CA ARG A 83 -2.41 12.83 -12.29
C ARG A 83 -3.32 11.83 -12.99
N VAL A 84 -4.46 11.52 -12.37
CA VAL A 84 -5.59 10.88 -13.04
C VAL A 84 -6.66 11.94 -13.30
N ASP A 85 -7.04 12.12 -14.56
CA ASP A 85 -8.07 13.07 -14.98
C ASP A 85 -9.44 12.39 -14.99
N CYS A 86 -10.25 12.63 -13.95
CA CYS A 86 -11.59 12.05 -13.79
C CYS A 86 -12.70 13.02 -14.24
N THR A 87 -12.40 14.08 -14.99
CA THR A 87 -13.39 15.05 -15.48
C THR A 87 -14.35 14.45 -16.52
N GLY A 88 -13.91 13.41 -17.23
CA GLY A 88 -14.70 12.68 -18.22
C GLY A 88 -15.69 11.68 -17.59
N THR A 89 -16.81 11.41 -18.27
CA THR A 89 -17.82 10.45 -17.78
C THR A 89 -17.54 9.00 -18.21
N SER A 90 -16.45 8.73 -18.92
CA SER A 90 -16.14 7.40 -19.47
C SER A 90 -14.81 6.88 -18.96
N LEU A 91 -14.82 5.65 -18.46
CA LEU A 91 -13.62 4.88 -18.14
C LEU A 91 -13.04 4.21 -19.40
N PRO A 92 -11.72 3.94 -19.43
CA PRO A 92 -10.73 4.32 -18.42
C PRO A 92 -10.41 5.82 -18.44
N TYR A 93 -10.04 6.37 -17.28
CA TYR A 93 -9.54 7.75 -17.18
C TYR A 93 -8.16 7.89 -17.83
N ASP A 94 -7.84 9.10 -18.28
CA ASP A 94 -6.51 9.44 -18.76
C ASP A 94 -5.56 9.63 -17.58
N VAL A 95 -4.38 9.04 -17.67
CA VAL A 95 -3.32 9.20 -16.67
C VAL A 95 -2.22 10.04 -17.26
N TRP A 96 -1.84 11.10 -16.56
CA TRP A 96 -0.79 12.01 -16.95
C TRP A 96 0.43 11.76 -16.06
N VAL A 97 1.60 11.54 -16.69
CA VAL A 97 2.87 11.32 -16.00
C VAL A 97 3.90 12.27 -16.59
N GLY A 98 4.44 13.18 -15.77
CA GLY A 98 5.40 14.19 -16.23
C GLY A 98 4.84 15.07 -17.36
N GLY A 99 3.57 15.48 -17.23
CA GLY A 99 2.88 16.34 -18.19
C GLY A 99 2.47 15.68 -19.51
N ARG A 100 2.56 14.34 -19.64
CA ARG A 100 2.13 13.62 -20.84
C ARG A 100 1.01 12.63 -20.51
N SER A 101 -0.07 12.69 -21.29
CA SER A 101 -1.15 11.71 -21.21
C SER A 101 -0.68 10.33 -21.67
N ARG A 102 -1.13 9.31 -20.96
CA ARG A 102 -0.87 7.89 -21.17
C ARG A 102 -2.15 7.11 -20.90
N ALA A 103 -2.37 6.07 -21.69
CA ALA A 103 -3.42 5.10 -21.40
C ALA A 103 -3.08 4.36 -20.10
N ALA A 104 -4.10 4.06 -19.29
CA ALA A 104 -3.93 3.23 -18.10
C ALA A 104 -3.33 1.85 -18.42
N ALA A 105 -3.71 1.29 -19.59
CA ALA A 105 -3.16 0.03 -20.07
C ALA A 105 -1.64 0.14 -20.29
N GLY A 106 -0.89 -0.68 -19.54
CA GLY A 106 0.58 -0.77 -19.65
C GLY A 106 1.36 0.07 -18.63
N LEU A 107 0.71 0.95 -17.87
CA LEU A 107 1.38 1.70 -16.79
C LEU A 107 1.90 0.78 -15.68
N GLU A 108 1.20 -0.32 -15.40
CA GLU A 108 1.65 -1.34 -14.44
C GLU A 108 3.00 -1.95 -14.85
N HIS A 109 3.20 -2.19 -16.14
CA HIS A 109 4.48 -2.72 -16.64
C HIS A 109 5.60 -1.69 -16.49
N LEU A 110 5.33 -0.43 -16.86
CA LEU A 110 6.29 0.66 -16.68
C LEU A 110 6.63 0.89 -15.20
N ALA A 111 5.65 0.82 -14.31
CA ALA A 111 5.87 0.91 -12.86
C ALA A 111 6.75 -0.25 -12.36
N ALA A 112 6.53 -1.47 -12.84
CA ALA A 112 7.38 -2.61 -12.52
C ALA A 112 8.83 -2.43 -13.04
N GLU A 113 9.02 -1.86 -14.23
CA GLU A 113 10.35 -1.52 -14.75
C GLU A 113 11.05 -0.47 -13.88
N TYR A 114 10.35 0.59 -13.46
CA TYR A 114 10.92 1.59 -12.55
C TYR A 114 11.30 0.99 -11.21
N LEU A 115 10.45 0.12 -10.64
CA LEU A 115 10.75 -0.58 -9.39
C LEU A 115 11.97 -1.49 -9.52
N ALA A 116 12.09 -2.23 -10.62
CA ALA A 116 13.27 -3.05 -10.91
C ALA A 116 14.53 -2.18 -11.04
N ALA A 117 14.45 -1.06 -11.76
CA ALA A 117 15.56 -0.12 -11.94
C ALA A 117 16.01 0.51 -10.61
N ALA A 118 15.07 0.92 -9.76
CA ALA A 118 15.35 1.46 -8.42
C ALA A 118 16.11 0.44 -7.56
N ARG A 119 15.66 -0.82 -7.55
CA ARG A 119 16.35 -1.91 -6.83
C ARG A 119 17.78 -2.13 -7.31
N VAL A 120 18.02 -2.05 -8.63
CA VAL A 120 19.38 -2.14 -9.17
C VAL A 120 20.22 -0.93 -8.73
N ALA A 121 19.64 0.27 -8.71
CA ALA A 121 20.33 1.49 -8.27
C ALA A 121 20.71 1.46 -6.78
N GLU A 122 19.87 0.83 -5.94
CA GLU A 122 20.14 0.60 -4.51
C GLU A 122 21.21 -0.48 -4.24
N GLY A 123 21.77 -1.10 -5.29
CA GLY A 123 22.77 -2.16 -5.18
C GLY A 123 22.21 -3.58 -5.16
N GLY A 124 20.92 -3.74 -5.51
CA GLY A 124 20.29 -5.03 -5.75
C GLY A 124 20.93 -5.79 -6.93
N LYS A 125 20.70 -7.10 -6.99
CA LYS A 125 21.18 -7.94 -8.10
C LYS A 125 20.49 -7.51 -9.40
N ARG A 126 21.27 -7.50 -10.48
CA ARG A 126 20.83 -7.28 -11.86
C ARG A 126 20.10 -8.48 -12.42
#